data_AF-A0A2G4FXB8-F1
#
_entry.id   AF-A0A2G4FXB8-F1
#
_cell.length_a   1.000
_cell.length_b   1.000
_cell.length_c   1.000
_cell.angle_alpha   90.00
_cell.angle_beta   90.00
_cell.angle_gamma   90.00
#
_symmetry.space_group_name_H-M   'P 1'
#
loop_
_entity.id
_entity.type
_entity.pdbx_description
1 polymer ?
#
loop_
_entity_poly.entity_id
_entity_poly.type
_entity_poly.pdbx_seq_one_letter_code
_entity_poly.pdbx_strand_id
1 'polypeptide(L)' 'MTSALGAAGELAIRSLIERAPLASSLAQAFKAKGFTLALVGGPVRDAILGRLGNDLDFTTDAHP' A
#
# COMPACT_ATOMS: atom_id res chain seq x y z
N MET A 1 5.18 20.91 8.58
CA MET A 1 5.69 19.88 9.51
C MET A 1 5.29 18.53 8.98
N THR A 2 6.23 17.76 8.44
CA THR A 2 5.98 16.36 8.07
C THR A 2 6.03 15.55 9.36
N SER A 3 4.92 14.94 9.75
CA SER A 3 4.90 14.06 10.91
C SER A 3 5.74 12.81 10.63
N ALA A 4 6.29 12.17 11.67
CA ALA A 4 7.00 10.89 11.52
C ALA A 4 6.11 9.82 10.84
N LEU A 5 4.79 9.89 11.07
CA LEU A 5 3.81 9.03 10.40
C LEU A 5 3.72 9.31 8.89
N GLY A 6 3.83 10.57 8.47
CA GLY A 6 3.89 10.96 7.06
C GLY A 6 5.12 10.40 6.35
N ALA A 7 6.30 10.52 6.97
CA ALA A 7 7.55 10.00 6.40
C ALA A 7 7.54 8.46 6.28
N ALA A 8 7.01 7.76 7.29
CA ALA A 8 6.85 6.31 7.23
C ALA A 8 5.89 5.89 6.10
N GLY A 9 4.77 6.60 5.93
CA GLY A 9 3.84 6.35 4.83
C GLY A 9 4.48 6.52 3.45
N GLU A 10 5.29 7.55 3.26
CA GLU A 10 5.99 7.81 2.00
C GLU A 10 7.00 6.70 1.66
N LEU A 11 7.77 6.22 2.65
CA LEU A 11 8.67 5.07 2.47
C LEU A 11 7.91 3.80 2.08
N ALA A 12 6.77 3.55 2.72
CA ALA A 12 5.94 2.39 2.42
C ALA A 12 5.41 2.43 0.99
N ILE A 13 4.84 3.58 0.57
CA ILE A 13 4.29 3.78 -0.77
C ILE A 13 5.38 3.61 -1.82
N ARG A 14 6.56 4.21 -1.60
CA ARG A 14 7.68 4.10 -2.54
C ARG A 14 8.12 2.65 -2.71
N SER A 15 8.32 1.91 -1.61
CA SER A 15 8.70 0.50 -1.68
C SER A 15 7.64 -0.35 -2.38
N LEU A 16 6.34 -0.04 -2.20
CA LEU A 16 5.25 -0.74 -2.86
C LEU A 16 5.26 -0.51 -4.38
N ILE A 17 5.45 0.75 -4.82
CA ILE A 17 5.51 1.11 -6.24
C ILE A 17 6.70 0.43 -6.92
N GLU A 18 7.87 0.42 -6.27
CA GLU A 18 9.09 -0.17 -6.84
C GLU A 18 9.03 -1.71 -6.96
N ARG A 19 8.38 -2.38 -6.00
CA ARG A 19 8.45 -3.86 -5.89
C ARG A 19 7.18 -4.60 -6.29
N ALA A 20 6.03 -3.92 -6.31
CA ALA A 20 4.74 -4.53 -6.59
C ALA A 20 3.98 -3.73 -7.67
N PRO A 21 4.42 -3.76 -8.94
CA PRO A 21 3.79 -2.98 -10.01
C PRO A 21 2.29 -3.31 -10.19
N LEU A 22 1.88 -4.55 -9.94
CA LEU A 22 0.47 -4.97 -9.97
C LEU A 22 -0.39 -4.32 -8.89
N ALA A 23 0.19 -3.91 -7.74
CA ALA A 23 -0.54 -3.21 -6.69
C ALA A 23 -1.08 -1.86 -7.18
N SER A 24 -0.36 -1.21 -8.11
CA SER A 24 -0.83 0.04 -8.72
C SER A 24 -2.05 -0.18 -9.60
N SER A 25 -2.03 -1.21 -10.45
CA SER A 25 -3.18 -1.56 -11.30
C SER A 25 -4.40 -1.96 -10.46
N LEU A 26 -4.20 -2.69 -9.36
CA LEU A 26 -5.27 -3.06 -8.43
C LEU A 26 -5.87 -1.83 -7.75
N ALA A 27 -5.03 -0.94 -7.22
CA ALA A 27 -5.49 0.31 -6.60
C ALA A 27 -6.27 1.18 -7.59
N GLN A 28 -5.84 1.25 -8.86
CA GLN A 28 -6.57 1.94 -9.91
C GLN A 28 -7.95 1.30 -10.19
N ALA A 29 -8.03 -0.03 -10.22
CA ALA A 29 -9.29 -0.74 -10.45
C ALA A 29 -10.33 -0.47 -9.35
N PHE A 30 -9.92 -0.50 -8.08
CA PHE A 30 -10.79 -0.14 -6.94
C PHE A 30 -11.20 1.34 -7.00
N LYS A 31 -10.25 2.24 -7.26
CA LYS A 31 -10.51 3.67 -7.40
C LYS A 31 -11.52 3.96 -8.52
N ALA A 32 -11.41 3.27 -9.66
CA ALA A 32 -12.34 3.43 -10.78
C ALA A 32 -13.78 3.02 -10.43
N LYS A 33 -13.98 2.24 -9.37
CA LYS A 33 -15.28 1.86 -8.83
C LYS A 33 -15.73 2.70 -7.63
N GLY A 34 -14.93 3.69 -7.23
CA GLY A 34 -15.24 4.57 -6.10
C GLY A 34 -14.85 3.99 -4.74
N PHE A 35 -14.06 2.92 -4.71
CA PHE A 35 -13.60 2.27 -3.48
C PHE A 35 -12.17 2.65 -3.14
N THR A 36 -11.87 2.65 -1.86
CA THR A 36 -10.53 2.79 -1.31
C THR A 36 -9.86 1.42 -1.25
N LEU A 37 -8.58 1.36 -1.59
CA LEU A 37 -7.72 0.21 -1.36
C LEU A 37 -6.51 0.66 -0.56
N ALA A 38 -6.27 0.01 0.58
CA ALA A 38 -5.14 0.31 1.45
C ALA A 38 -4.30 -0.93 1.73
N LEU A 39 -2.98 -0.78 1.72
CA LEU A 39 -2.05 -1.80 2.22
C LEU A 39 -2.12 -1.82 3.75
N VAL A 40 -2.19 -3.00 4.36
CA VAL A 40 -2.32 -3.16 5.81
C VAL A 40 -1.35 -4.20 6.36
N GLY A 41 -1.30 -4.31 7.70
CA GLY A 41 -0.63 -5.42 8.37
C GLY A 41 0.90 -5.43 8.23
N GLY A 42 1.45 -6.64 8.18
CA GLY A 42 2.88 -6.89 8.05
C GLY A 42 3.54 -6.20 6.86
N PRO A 43 2.91 -6.21 5.66
CA PRO A 43 3.43 -5.53 4.48
C PRO A 43 3.71 -4.04 4.65
N VAL A 44 2.92 -3.30 5.44
CA VAL A 44 3.19 -1.88 5.72
C VAL A 44 4.50 -1.71 6.47
N ARG A 45 4.70 -2.46 7.55
CA ARG A 45 5.96 -2.47 8.32
C ARG A 45 7.13 -2.87 7.43
N ASP A 46 6.96 -3.92 6.63
CA ASP A 46 8.05 -4.47 5.83
C ASP A 46 8.42 -3.57 4.65
N ALA A 47 7.47 -2.80 4.10
CA ALA A 47 7.72 -1.73 3.15
C ALA A 47 8.50 -0.57 3.77
N ILE A 48 8.14 -0.13 4.99
CA ILE A 48 8.89 0.90 5.75
C ILE A 48 10.34 0.45 6.01
N LEU A 49 10.54 -0.84 6.30
CA LEU A 49 11.86 -1.42 6.57
C LEU A 49 12.64 -1.80 5.29
N GLY A 50 12.10 -1.53 4.10
CA GLY A 50 12.78 -1.83 2.83
C GLY A 50 12.92 -3.31 2.49
N ARG A 51 12.09 -4.17 3.09
CA ARG A 51 12.13 -5.65 2.96
C ARG A 51 10.80 -6.24 2.47
N LEU A 52 10.05 -5.49 1.68
CA LEU A 52 8.76 -5.91 1.15
C LEU A 52 8.89 -7.23 0.37
N GLY A 53 8.13 -8.24 0.81
CA GLY A 53 8.02 -9.54 0.17
C GLY A 53 6.85 -9.62 -0.82
N ASN A 54 6.47 -10.85 -1.20
CA ASN A 54 5.42 -11.09 -2.20
C ASN A 54 4.02 -11.25 -1.60
N ASP A 55 3.91 -11.43 -0.28
CA ASP A 55 2.64 -11.56 0.41
C ASP A 55 2.13 -10.17 0.78
N LEU A 56 1.07 -9.71 0.11
CA LEU A 56 0.54 -8.35 0.24
C LEU A 56 -0.91 -8.41 0.70
N ASP A 57 -1.16 -7.81 1.86
CA ASP A 57 -2.47 -7.71 2.48
C ASP A 57 -3.09 -6.35 2.16
N PHE A 58 -4.28 -6.38 1.57
CA PHE A 58 -5.06 -5.19 1.29
C PHE A 58 -6.39 -5.21 2.05
N THR A 59 -6.87 -4.01 2.39
CA THR A 59 -8.24 -3.79 2.86
C THR A 59 -8.94 -2.80 1.96
N THR A 60 -10.27 -2.90 1.90
CA THR A 60 -11.14 -2.07 1.09
C THR A 60 -12.47 -1.83 1.79
N ASP A 61 -13.13 -0.73 1.43
CA ASP A 61 -14.52 -0.42 1.79
C ASP A 61 -15.54 -1.04 0.82
N ALA A 62 -15.10 -1.77 -0.20
CA ALA A 62 -15.97 -2.60 -1.03
C ALA A 62 -16.52 -3.81 -0.24
N HIS A 63 -17.78 -4.17 -0.46
CA HIS A 63 -18.35 -5.41 0.05
C HIS A 63 -17.88 -6.62 -0.80
N PRO A 64 -17.64 -7.80 -0.18
CA PRO A 64 -17.26 -9.03 -0.90
C PRO A 64 -18.26 -9.49 -1.96
#